data_AF-A0A2E5XG45-F1
#
_entry.id   AF-A0A2E5XG45-F1
#
_cell.length_a   1.000
_cell.length_b   1.000
_cell.length_c   1.000
_cell.angle_alpha   90.00
_cell.angle_beta   90.00
_cell.angle_gamma   90.00
#
_symmetry.space_group_name_H-M   'P 1'
#
loop_
_entity.id
_entity.type
_entity.pdbx_description
1 polymer ?
#
loop_
_entity_poly.entity_id
_entity_poly.type
_entity_poly.pdbx_seq_one_letter_code
_entity_poly.pdbx_strand_id
1 'polypeptide(L)'
;MSIHARLNPEAQANLEAQRRASVITSMIIAVLSVVLAVLILFFILIPSLIVKSPTIVAYTAGSEEEDPLQQKRITREVTPKPNAPSSAMAKVMAAVTPSPTAVPVPEIEAVPALTYGFRDDIGQGWGTGGNGGGGGFGRIPAAMRKRCSKIDRLRRLKQSGGTRECEEAVVSALRWFKKVQRPDGSWGGSHQVAQTGLVLLAYLGHCETPLSEEFGDAVTNGMVYLIENSVKNKGRLCTNRGDKHYVYEHGIATYALAEAYMFCRVLGLNIPNLKQSVQLGVQWIIDNQNSSGGWEYGFDEGSRGGDMSITAWQLQALKAGYHSRLEFRNLRECISRALTYCEGRQNSNGGFGYTGTSPVGGGHFTLTGAGVLCFQQHKGTNHQAARKGMDYIDRHARINYQSGPCNLYEHYYVSQAAINHGGQSWLKYNDKFRDTLLSGQQPDGHFRSPPSPGPGSKNDPVYHTALATLMLEVYYRFLPGTGFGL
;
A
#
# COMPACT_ATOMS: atom_id res chain seq x y z
N MET A 1 -64.82 9.99 32.43
CA MET A 1 -65.74 10.55 31.41
C MET A 1 -64.90 11.32 30.40
N SER A 2 -64.75 10.80 29.18
CA SER A 2 -64.00 11.46 28.10
C SER A 2 -64.85 12.56 27.49
N ILE A 3 -64.41 13.82 27.58
CA ILE A 3 -65.09 14.98 27.02
C ILE A 3 -64.78 15.02 25.52
N HIS A 4 -65.66 14.41 24.72
CA HIS A 4 -65.65 14.61 23.27
C HIS A 4 -66.17 16.02 22.97
N ALA A 5 -65.24 16.97 22.82
CA ALA A 5 -65.55 18.29 22.26
C ALA A 5 -66.05 18.10 20.82
N ARG A 6 -67.36 18.24 20.62
CA ARG A 6 -67.97 18.25 19.27
C ARG A 6 -67.55 19.55 18.59
N LEU A 7 -66.67 19.46 17.60
CA LEU A 7 -66.29 20.58 16.75
C LEU A 7 -67.54 21.10 16.01
N ASN A 8 -67.75 22.41 16.07
CA ASN A 8 -68.79 23.12 15.33
C ASN A 8 -68.68 22.77 13.82
N PRO A 9 -69.76 22.39 13.11
CA PRO A 9 -69.72 22.02 11.69
C PRO A 9 -69.02 23.06 10.79
N GLU A 10 -69.10 24.34 11.15
CA GLU A 10 -68.40 25.43 10.46
C GLU A 10 -66.85 25.34 10.61
N ALA A 11 -66.38 24.89 11.77
CA ALA A 11 -64.95 24.67 12.03
C ALA A 11 -64.41 23.44 11.29
N GLN A 12 -65.21 22.38 11.11
CA GLN A 12 -64.83 21.22 10.31
C GLN A 12 -64.71 21.57 8.82
N ALA A 13 -65.66 22.34 8.28
CA ALA A 13 -65.61 22.80 6.89
C ALA A 13 -64.35 23.65 6.60
N ASN A 14 -64.00 24.55 7.52
CA ASN A 14 -62.80 25.38 7.40
C ASN A 14 -61.50 24.55 7.47
N LEU A 15 -61.45 23.52 8.31
CA LEU A 15 -60.29 22.63 8.43
C LEU A 15 -60.09 21.77 7.17
N GLU A 16 -61.19 21.30 6.56
CA GLU A 16 -61.14 20.57 5.29
C GLU A 16 -60.71 21.48 4.13
N ALA A 17 -61.18 22.73 4.09
CA ALA A 17 -60.75 23.72 3.11
C ALA A 17 -59.24 24.01 3.22
N GLN A 18 -58.71 24.19 4.43
CA GLN A 18 -57.27 24.37 4.67
C GLN A 18 -56.45 23.15 4.26
N ARG A 19 -56.93 21.93 4.55
CA ARG A 19 -56.26 20.69 4.12
C ARG A 19 -56.21 20.57 2.59
N ARG A 20 -57.30 20.89 1.90
CA ARG A 20 -57.33 20.88 0.42
C ARG A 20 -56.35 21.89 -0.16
N ALA A 21 -56.31 23.11 0.38
CA ALA A 21 -55.35 24.14 -0.06
C ALA A 21 -53.89 23.72 0.19
N SER A 22 -53.59 23.13 1.35
CA SER A 22 -52.25 22.63 1.69
C SER A 22 -51.80 21.49 0.76
N VAL A 23 -52.69 20.55 0.44
CA VAL A 23 -52.39 19.43 -0.47
C VAL A 23 -52.17 19.90 -1.90
N ILE A 24 -52.96 20.86 -2.39
CA ILE A 24 -52.77 21.44 -3.72
C ILE A 24 -51.42 22.17 -3.78
N THR A 25 -51.09 22.94 -2.74
CA THR A 25 -49.84 23.70 -2.70
C THR A 25 -48.62 22.77 -2.66
N SER A 26 -48.67 21.68 -1.89
CA SER A 26 -47.57 20.71 -1.83
C SER A 26 -47.40 19.93 -3.14
N MET A 27 -48.48 19.60 -3.84
CA MET A 27 -48.42 19.01 -5.18
C MET A 27 -47.76 19.95 -6.20
N ILE A 28 -48.13 21.24 -6.20
CA ILE A 28 -47.54 22.23 -7.11
C ILE A 28 -46.03 22.36 -6.85
N ILE A 29 -45.62 22.45 -5.57
CA ILE A 29 -44.20 22.52 -5.21
C ILE A 29 -43.45 21.26 -5.64
N ALA A 30 -44.03 20.08 -5.47
CA ALA A 30 -43.42 18.82 -5.90
C ALA A 30 -43.22 18.77 -7.42
N VAL A 31 -44.23 19.18 -8.20
CA VAL A 31 -44.15 19.24 -9.67
C VAL A 31 -43.08 20.24 -10.12
N LEU A 32 -43.05 21.44 -9.52
CA LEU A 32 -42.03 22.45 -9.83
C LEU A 32 -40.61 21.98 -9.49
N SER A 33 -40.45 21.22 -8.40
CA SER A 33 -39.16 20.66 -7.99
C SER A 33 -38.66 19.60 -8.99
N VAL A 34 -39.56 18.75 -9.49
CA VAL A 34 -39.24 17.75 -10.52
C VAL A 34 -38.88 18.44 -11.84
N VAL A 35 -39.66 19.44 -12.26
CA VAL A 35 -39.39 20.21 -13.49
C VAL A 35 -38.03 20.91 -13.39
N LEU A 36 -37.69 21.50 -12.25
CA LEU A 36 -36.38 22.13 -12.02
C LEU A 36 -35.24 21.11 -12.11
N ALA A 37 -35.40 19.93 -11.51
CA ALA A 37 -34.41 18.86 -11.58
C ALA A 37 -34.18 18.38 -13.03
N VAL A 38 -35.26 18.26 -13.82
CA VAL A 38 -35.18 17.90 -15.24
C VAL A 38 -34.47 18.99 -16.05
N LEU A 39 -34.75 20.27 -15.79
CA LEU A 39 -34.07 21.38 -16.47
C LEU A 39 -32.57 21.41 -16.12
N ILE A 40 -32.20 21.20 -14.86
CA ILE A 40 -30.79 21.13 -14.45
C ILE A 40 -30.08 19.97 -15.16
N LEU A 41 -30.69 18.79 -15.20
CA LEU A 41 -30.15 17.63 -15.94
C LEU A 41 -30.01 17.92 -17.43
N PHE A 42 -31.01 18.59 -18.03
CA PHE A 42 -30.99 18.99 -19.44
C PHE A 42 -29.82 19.93 -19.75
N PHE A 43 -29.57 20.95 -18.92
CA PHE A 43 -28.42 21.86 -19.09
C PHE A 43 -27.06 21.18 -18.86
N ILE A 44 -26.98 20.15 -18.01
CA ILE A 44 -25.77 19.36 -17.83
C ILE A 44 -25.51 18.43 -19.04
N LEU A 45 -26.56 17.92 -19.69
CA LEU A 45 -26.43 17.01 -20.83
C LEU A 45 -26.11 17.74 -22.15
N ILE A 46 -26.55 18.98 -22.35
CA ILE A 46 -26.31 19.73 -23.61
C ILE A 46 -24.81 19.82 -24.00
N PRO A 47 -23.87 20.20 -23.09
CA PRO A 47 -22.44 20.26 -23.43
C PRO A 47 -21.86 18.91 -23.83
N SER A 48 -22.47 17.81 -23.38
CA SER A 48 -22.00 16.43 -23.60
C SER A 48 -22.34 15.91 -25.01
N LEU A 49 -23.29 16.53 -25.70
CA LEU A 49 -23.75 16.13 -27.04
C LEU A 49 -23.07 16.92 -28.17
N ILE A 50 -22.32 17.98 -27.86
CA ILE A 50 -21.58 18.77 -28.85
C ILE A 50 -20.22 18.11 -29.09
N VAL A 51 -20.16 17.19 -30.03
CA VAL A 51 -18.89 16.64 -30.56
C VAL A 51 -18.23 17.71 -31.42
N LYS A 52 -17.27 18.45 -30.87
CA LYS A 52 -16.37 19.30 -31.67
C LYS A 52 -15.32 18.42 -32.32
N SER A 53 -15.47 18.14 -33.62
CA SER A 53 -14.41 17.57 -34.44
C SER A 53 -13.27 18.60 -34.61
N PRO A 54 -12.01 18.27 -34.28
CA PRO A 54 -10.89 19.19 -34.46
C PRO A 54 -10.54 19.32 -35.94
N THR A 55 -10.47 20.56 -36.42
CA THR A 55 -9.91 20.90 -37.73
C THR A 55 -8.42 20.54 -37.72
N ILE A 56 -8.02 19.61 -38.59
CA ILE A 56 -6.61 19.24 -38.77
C ILE A 56 -5.93 20.37 -39.53
N VAL A 57 -5.13 21.18 -38.83
CA VAL A 57 -4.17 22.09 -39.44
C VAL A 57 -2.86 21.32 -39.57
N ALA A 58 -2.55 20.86 -40.78
CA ALA A 58 -1.27 20.25 -41.09
C ALA A 58 -0.20 21.35 -41.21
N TYR A 59 0.77 21.35 -40.30
CA TYR A 59 2.00 22.13 -40.47
C TYR A 59 2.99 21.25 -41.24
N THR A 60 3.23 21.58 -42.51
CA THR A 60 4.42 21.10 -43.23
C THR A 60 5.64 21.79 -42.63
N ALA A 61 6.54 21.00 -42.03
CA ALA A 61 7.84 21.48 -41.56
C ALA A 61 8.65 21.99 -42.76
N GLY A 62 8.86 23.30 -42.80
CA GLY A 62 9.84 23.92 -43.69
C GLY A 62 11.25 23.61 -43.23
N SER A 63 12.14 23.39 -44.19
CA SER A 63 13.58 23.20 -44.06
C SER A 63 14.23 24.29 -43.18
N GLU A 64 15.01 23.88 -42.18
CA GLU A 64 15.91 24.77 -41.44
C GLU A 64 17.08 25.17 -42.33
N GLU A 65 17.26 26.49 -42.50
CA GLU A 65 18.47 27.11 -43.06
C GLU A 65 19.63 26.96 -42.06
N GLU A 66 20.81 26.61 -42.58
CA GLU A 66 22.08 26.53 -41.84
C GLU A 66 22.62 27.93 -41.51
N ASP A 67 23.18 28.10 -40.31
CA ASP A 67 24.18 29.14 -40.01
C ASP A 67 25.33 28.52 -39.18
N PRO A 68 26.61 28.81 -39.47
CA PRO A 68 27.72 27.89 -39.20
C PRO A 68 28.35 28.10 -37.82
N LEU A 69 28.56 27.00 -37.09
CA LEU A 69 29.34 27.02 -35.85
C LEU A 69 30.83 26.71 -36.09
N GLN A 70 31.65 27.59 -35.52
CA GLN A 70 33.12 27.63 -35.56
C GLN A 70 33.80 26.30 -35.21
N GLN A 71 34.73 25.89 -36.08
CA GLN A 71 35.53 24.68 -35.93
C GLN A 71 36.70 24.89 -34.95
N LYS A 72 36.67 24.22 -33.79
CA LYS A 72 37.83 24.11 -32.89
C LYS A 72 38.63 22.85 -33.24
N ARG A 73 39.78 23.04 -33.89
CA ARG A 73 40.71 22.00 -34.35
C ARG A 73 41.39 21.33 -33.15
N ILE A 74 41.19 20.02 -32.97
CA ILE A 74 42.04 19.18 -32.11
C ILE A 74 42.61 18.07 -32.99
N THR A 75 43.90 18.17 -33.27
CA THR A 75 44.68 17.17 -34.00
C THR A 75 44.89 15.96 -33.08
N ARG A 76 44.42 14.78 -33.50
CA ARG A 76 44.76 13.50 -32.87
C ARG A 76 45.27 12.57 -33.96
N GLU A 77 46.56 12.26 -33.93
CA GLU A 77 47.20 11.29 -34.80
C GLU A 77 46.59 9.89 -34.56
N VAL A 78 46.26 9.21 -35.66
CA VAL A 78 45.69 7.85 -35.68
C VAL A 78 46.77 6.89 -36.15
N THR A 79 47.14 5.92 -35.30
CA THR A 79 47.85 4.71 -35.73
C THR A 79 46.85 3.58 -35.98
N PRO A 80 46.87 2.91 -37.15
CA PRO A 80 45.93 1.83 -37.47
C PRO A 80 46.35 0.50 -36.83
N LYS A 81 45.36 -0.25 -36.30
CA LYS A 81 45.51 -1.67 -35.93
C LYS A 81 45.33 -2.58 -37.16
N PRO A 82 46.07 -3.69 -37.29
CA PRO A 82 45.93 -4.63 -38.40
C PRO A 82 44.71 -5.56 -38.28
N ASN A 83 44.19 -5.98 -39.44
CA ASN A 83 43.02 -6.83 -39.63
C ASN A 83 43.26 -8.32 -39.29
N ALA A 84 42.15 -9.01 -39.00
CA ALA A 84 42.06 -10.43 -38.65
C ALA A 84 42.33 -11.39 -39.84
N PRO A 85 42.87 -12.59 -39.60
CA PRO A 85 42.90 -13.65 -40.61
C PRO A 85 41.57 -14.42 -40.68
N SER A 86 41.14 -14.63 -41.92
CA SER A 86 40.01 -15.45 -42.37
C SER A 86 40.31 -16.95 -42.25
N SER A 87 39.33 -17.76 -41.85
CA SER A 87 39.32 -19.20 -42.17
C SER A 87 37.89 -19.68 -42.46
N ALA A 88 37.82 -20.57 -43.43
CA ALA A 88 36.70 -20.80 -44.33
C ALA A 88 35.63 -21.77 -43.79
N MET A 89 34.50 -21.74 -44.49
CA MET A 89 33.22 -22.41 -44.24
C MET A 89 33.28 -23.94 -44.09
N ALA A 90 32.42 -24.47 -43.23
CA ALA A 90 31.88 -25.82 -43.35
C ALA A 90 30.34 -25.74 -43.44
N LYS A 91 29.82 -26.16 -44.60
CA LYS A 91 28.40 -26.25 -44.95
C LYS A 91 27.88 -27.62 -44.48
N VAL A 92 26.95 -27.66 -43.53
CA VAL A 92 26.26 -28.90 -43.14
C VAL A 92 24.81 -28.83 -43.61
N MET A 93 24.44 -29.81 -44.43
CA MET A 93 23.13 -29.97 -45.04
C MET A 93 22.10 -30.45 -44.00
N ALA A 94 20.92 -29.83 -44.01
CA ALA A 94 19.75 -30.35 -43.32
C ALA A 94 19.09 -31.41 -44.22
N ALA A 95 19.10 -32.66 -43.77
CA ALA A 95 18.29 -33.73 -44.34
C ALA A 95 17.04 -33.92 -43.47
N VAL A 96 15.86 -33.74 -44.06
CA VAL A 96 14.55 -34.01 -43.46
C VAL A 96 14.10 -35.38 -43.93
N THR A 97 13.95 -36.33 -43.01
CA THR A 97 13.23 -37.59 -43.22
C THR A 97 12.17 -37.73 -42.13
N PRO A 98 10.87 -37.86 -42.47
CA PRO A 98 9.82 -38.10 -41.50
C PRO A 98 9.71 -39.58 -41.14
N SER A 99 9.53 -39.87 -39.86
CA SER A 99 9.17 -41.20 -39.33
C SER A 99 7.70 -41.18 -38.88
N PRO A 100 6.86 -42.17 -39.28
CA PRO A 100 5.49 -42.30 -38.82
C PRO A 100 5.39 -43.35 -37.71
N THR A 101 5.20 -42.93 -36.47
CA THR A 101 4.67 -43.81 -35.41
C THR A 101 3.79 -43.01 -34.46
N ALA A 102 2.49 -43.30 -34.51
CA ALA A 102 1.48 -42.73 -33.64
C ALA A 102 1.50 -43.44 -32.27
N VAL A 103 1.56 -42.66 -31.19
CA VAL A 103 1.32 -43.13 -29.82
C VAL A 103 -0.04 -42.56 -29.38
N PRO A 104 -1.00 -43.37 -28.91
CA PRO A 104 -2.31 -42.87 -28.48
C PRO A 104 -2.20 -42.06 -27.17
N VAL A 105 -2.90 -40.93 -27.13
CA VAL A 105 -3.06 -40.05 -25.96
C VAL A 105 -4.26 -40.55 -25.14
N PRO A 106 -4.12 -40.78 -23.82
CA PRO A 106 -5.28 -40.94 -22.94
C PRO A 106 -5.97 -39.59 -22.72
N GLU A 107 -7.29 -39.54 -22.95
CA GLU A 107 -8.13 -38.40 -22.57
C GLU A 107 -8.18 -38.29 -21.04
N ILE A 108 -7.75 -37.14 -20.51
CA ILE A 108 -8.02 -36.73 -19.13
C ILE A 108 -8.76 -35.39 -19.22
N GLU A 109 -9.93 -35.35 -18.57
CA GLU A 109 -10.84 -34.20 -18.51
C GLU A 109 -10.12 -32.90 -18.12
N ALA A 110 -10.26 -31.90 -18.97
CA ALA A 110 -9.72 -30.56 -18.76
C ALA A 110 -10.50 -29.83 -17.66
N VAL A 111 -9.85 -29.57 -16.54
CA VAL A 111 -10.28 -28.56 -15.57
C VAL A 111 -9.96 -27.18 -16.18
N PRO A 112 -10.89 -26.20 -16.23
CA PRO A 112 -10.70 -25.00 -17.05
C PRO A 112 -9.53 -24.14 -16.55
N ALA A 113 -8.44 -24.11 -17.31
CA ALA A 113 -7.42 -23.09 -17.18
C ALA A 113 -8.00 -21.77 -17.71
N LEU A 114 -8.37 -20.86 -16.80
CA LEU A 114 -8.69 -19.48 -17.13
C LEU A 114 -7.41 -18.77 -17.60
N THR A 115 -7.19 -18.80 -18.90
CA THR A 115 -6.22 -17.98 -19.63
C THR A 115 -6.61 -16.51 -19.46
N TYR A 116 -6.00 -15.81 -18.50
CA TYR A 116 -6.08 -14.36 -18.44
C TYR A 116 -4.92 -13.75 -19.24
N GLY A 117 -5.28 -13.10 -20.33
CA GLY A 117 -4.36 -12.41 -21.23
C GLY A 117 -3.58 -11.32 -20.51
N PHE A 118 -2.27 -11.49 -20.49
CA PHE A 118 -1.32 -10.38 -20.41
C PHE A 118 -1.40 -9.61 -21.73
N ARG A 119 -1.91 -8.37 -21.67
CA ARG A 119 -1.65 -7.36 -22.69
C ARG A 119 -1.74 -5.97 -22.06
N ASP A 120 -0.57 -5.34 -21.99
CA ASP A 120 -0.29 -3.91 -22.07
C ASP A 120 -1.35 -2.93 -21.54
N ASP A 121 -1.15 -2.49 -20.30
CA ASP A 121 -1.55 -1.14 -19.90
C ASP A 121 -0.41 -0.50 -19.08
N ILE A 122 0.75 -0.41 -19.76
CA ILE A 122 1.89 0.42 -19.33
C ILE A 122 1.73 1.75 -20.06
N GLY A 123 1.17 2.73 -19.34
CA GLY A 123 1.33 4.15 -19.59
C GLY A 123 0.62 4.72 -20.81
N GLN A 124 -0.61 5.21 -20.64
CA GLN A 124 -1.08 6.52 -21.11
C GLN A 124 -2.40 6.90 -20.41
N GLY A 125 -2.57 8.18 -20.08
CA GLY A 125 -3.90 8.78 -19.91
C GLY A 125 -4.55 8.67 -18.53
N TRP A 126 -4.59 9.81 -17.82
CA TRP A 126 -5.57 10.06 -16.77
C TRP A 126 -6.97 10.06 -17.38
N GLY A 127 -7.64 8.90 -17.36
CA GLY A 127 -9.05 8.74 -17.75
C GLY A 127 -9.95 8.67 -16.53
N THR A 128 -10.92 9.57 -16.45
CA THR A 128 -12.01 9.63 -15.47
C THR A 128 -12.90 8.39 -15.57
N GLY A 129 -12.66 7.38 -14.73
CA GLY A 129 -13.54 6.22 -14.55
C GLY A 129 -14.40 6.37 -13.30
N GLY A 130 -15.57 6.98 -13.43
CA GLY A 130 -16.61 6.97 -12.40
C GLY A 130 -17.46 5.69 -12.49
N ASN A 131 -17.59 4.96 -11.38
CA ASN A 131 -18.88 4.67 -10.74
C ASN A 131 -18.72 3.85 -9.45
N GLY A 132 -19.45 4.24 -8.41
CA GLY A 132 -19.81 3.36 -7.28
C GLY A 132 -19.16 3.66 -5.93
N GLY A 133 -19.42 4.83 -5.35
CA GLY A 133 -19.12 5.11 -3.94
C GLY A 133 -19.43 6.55 -3.58
N GLY A 134 -20.68 6.83 -3.19
CA GLY A 134 -21.05 8.13 -2.62
C GLY A 134 -20.24 8.40 -1.35
N GLY A 135 -19.62 9.58 -1.29
CA GLY A 135 -18.66 9.99 -0.26
C GLY A 135 -17.39 10.50 -0.92
N GLY A 136 -16.77 11.56 -0.39
CA GLY A 136 -15.65 12.33 -0.98
C GLY A 136 -14.34 11.59 -1.32
N PHE A 137 -14.37 10.26 -1.44
CA PHE A 137 -13.25 9.36 -1.71
C PHE A 137 -12.81 9.30 -3.19
N GLY A 138 -13.50 9.99 -4.10
CA GLY A 138 -13.14 10.04 -5.54
C GLY A 138 -11.73 10.56 -5.82
N ARG A 139 -11.17 11.36 -4.89
CA ARG A 139 -9.82 11.92 -4.98
C ARG A 139 -8.73 11.03 -4.37
N ILE A 140 -9.07 9.90 -3.75
CA ILE A 140 -8.08 8.94 -3.23
C ILE A 140 -7.41 8.24 -4.43
N PRO A 141 -6.08 8.10 -4.46
CA PRO A 141 -5.38 7.27 -5.44
C PRO A 141 -6.06 5.91 -5.62
N ALA A 142 -6.22 5.45 -6.86
CA ALA A 142 -7.01 4.26 -7.18
C ALA A 142 -6.57 3.01 -6.39
N ALA A 143 -5.28 2.93 -6.04
CA ALA A 143 -4.72 1.88 -5.21
C ALA A 143 -5.25 1.85 -3.77
N MET A 144 -5.49 3.02 -3.18
CA MET A 144 -6.02 3.14 -1.81
C MET A 144 -7.55 3.20 -1.78
N ARG A 145 -8.20 3.60 -2.87
CA ARG A 145 -9.66 3.80 -2.90
C ARG A 145 -10.45 2.51 -2.67
N LYS A 146 -9.96 1.39 -3.21
CA LYS A 146 -10.66 0.10 -3.16
C LYS A 146 -10.71 -0.52 -1.76
N ARG A 147 -9.93 -0.02 -0.79
CA ARG A 147 -10.04 -0.43 0.61
C ARG A 147 -11.05 0.39 1.42
N CYS A 148 -11.60 1.47 0.85
CA CYS A 148 -12.56 2.36 1.52
C CYS A 148 -14.02 1.93 1.37
N SER A 149 -14.32 1.06 0.40
CA SER A 149 -15.64 0.46 0.24
C SER A 149 -15.63 -0.95 0.84
N LYS A 150 -16.56 -1.21 1.77
CA LYS A 150 -16.77 -2.55 2.34
C LYS A 150 -17.04 -3.60 1.25
N ILE A 151 -17.81 -3.24 0.22
CA ILE A 151 -18.12 -4.13 -0.89
C ILE A 151 -16.85 -4.48 -1.68
N ASP A 152 -15.99 -3.50 -1.94
CA ASP A 152 -14.74 -3.74 -2.66
C ASP A 152 -13.72 -4.53 -1.82
N ARG A 153 -13.64 -4.27 -0.51
CA ARG A 153 -12.83 -5.07 0.41
C ARG A 153 -13.25 -6.52 0.40
N LEU A 154 -14.53 -6.80 0.64
CA LEU A 154 -15.07 -8.16 0.65
C LEU A 154 -14.90 -8.87 -0.71
N ARG A 155 -15.08 -8.15 -1.82
CA ARG A 155 -14.84 -8.69 -3.17
C ARG A 155 -13.39 -9.12 -3.34
N ARG A 156 -12.43 -8.25 -2.99
CA ARG A 156 -10.99 -8.51 -3.12
C ARG A 156 -10.52 -9.62 -2.21
N LEU A 157 -10.97 -9.57 -0.97
CA LEU A 157 -10.73 -10.60 0.01
C LEU A 157 -11.19 -11.96 -0.50
N LYS A 158 -12.41 -12.07 -1.05
CA LYS A 158 -12.88 -13.32 -1.67
C LYS A 158 -12.04 -13.74 -2.88
N GLN A 159 -11.69 -12.81 -3.75
CA GLN A 159 -10.87 -13.07 -4.95
C GLN A 159 -9.46 -13.58 -4.62
N SER A 160 -8.90 -13.13 -3.50
CA SER A 160 -7.56 -13.49 -3.03
C SER A 160 -7.56 -14.65 -2.03
N GLY A 161 -8.69 -15.35 -1.85
CA GLY A 161 -8.77 -16.52 -0.96
C GLY A 161 -8.90 -16.22 0.53
N GLY A 162 -9.22 -14.98 0.90
CA GLY A 162 -9.64 -14.62 2.25
C GLY A 162 -11.11 -14.96 2.51
N THR A 163 -11.52 -14.91 3.77
CA THR A 163 -12.89 -15.21 4.19
C THR A 163 -13.49 -14.05 4.98
N ARG A 164 -14.82 -14.03 5.15
CA ARG A 164 -15.52 -12.93 5.82
C ARG A 164 -15.02 -12.73 7.26
N GLU A 165 -14.61 -13.82 7.88
CA GLU A 165 -13.99 -13.85 9.21
C GLU A 165 -12.70 -13.01 9.24
N CYS A 166 -11.95 -12.88 8.14
CA CYS A 166 -10.80 -11.98 8.07
C CYS A 166 -11.21 -10.51 8.22
N GLU A 167 -12.28 -10.07 7.55
CA GLU A 167 -12.79 -8.69 7.67
C GLU A 167 -13.32 -8.45 9.09
N GLU A 168 -14.08 -9.41 9.64
CA GLU A 168 -14.64 -9.32 10.99
C GLU A 168 -13.54 -9.31 12.06
N ALA A 169 -12.46 -10.06 11.84
CA ALA A 169 -11.29 -10.06 12.70
C ALA A 169 -10.58 -8.70 12.67
N VAL A 170 -10.39 -8.09 11.50
CA VAL A 170 -9.82 -6.74 11.39
C VAL A 170 -10.67 -5.73 12.16
N VAL A 171 -11.98 -5.68 11.93
CA VAL A 171 -12.86 -4.73 12.61
C VAL A 171 -12.87 -4.95 14.13
N SER A 172 -12.81 -6.21 14.59
CA SER A 172 -12.73 -6.53 16.02
C SER A 172 -11.42 -6.03 16.65
N ALA A 173 -10.31 -6.16 15.94
CA ALA A 173 -9.02 -5.61 16.37
C ALA A 173 -9.04 -4.08 16.42
N LEU A 174 -9.62 -3.40 15.43
CA LEU A 174 -9.78 -1.94 15.42
C LEU A 174 -10.62 -1.45 16.62
N ARG A 175 -11.71 -2.15 16.94
CA ARG A 175 -12.51 -1.89 18.15
C ARG A 175 -11.72 -2.11 19.43
N TRP A 176 -10.89 -3.15 19.47
CA TRP A 176 -10.01 -3.37 20.62
C TRP A 176 -9.00 -2.25 20.77
N PHE A 177 -8.34 -1.80 19.70
CA PHE A 177 -7.44 -0.64 19.75
C PHE A 177 -8.13 0.60 20.30
N LYS A 178 -9.36 0.90 19.86
CA LYS A 178 -10.15 2.02 20.40
C LYS A 178 -10.35 1.91 21.92
N LYS A 179 -10.61 0.70 22.44
CA LYS A 179 -10.80 0.47 23.89
C LYS A 179 -9.53 0.64 24.71
N VAL A 180 -8.37 0.28 24.16
CA VAL A 180 -7.08 0.29 24.89
C VAL A 180 -6.21 1.51 24.56
N GLN A 181 -6.74 2.51 23.83
CA GLN A 181 -6.04 3.76 23.59
C GLN A 181 -5.83 4.51 24.90
N ARG A 182 -4.63 5.06 25.08
CA ARG A 182 -4.27 5.83 26.27
C ARG A 182 -4.88 7.24 26.20
N PRO A 183 -5.03 7.94 27.35
CA PRO A 183 -5.56 9.30 27.37
C PRO A 183 -4.77 10.33 26.54
N ASP A 184 -3.47 10.09 26.32
CA ASP A 184 -2.60 10.91 25.47
C ASP A 184 -2.70 10.56 23.97
N GLY A 185 -3.61 9.66 23.58
CA GLY A 185 -3.80 9.20 22.21
C GLY A 185 -2.87 8.08 21.76
N SER A 186 -1.87 7.71 22.55
CA SER A 186 -0.90 6.67 22.19
C SER A 186 -1.42 5.25 22.46
N TRP A 187 -0.71 4.27 21.90
CA TRP A 187 -0.91 2.85 22.21
C TRP A 187 0.38 2.18 22.71
N GLY A 188 0.21 1.07 23.43
CA GLY A 188 1.31 0.19 23.85
C GLY A 188 1.94 0.54 25.20
N GLY A 189 2.71 -0.42 25.72
CA GLY A 189 3.40 -0.32 27.01
C GLY A 189 4.80 0.27 26.89
N SER A 190 5.53 -0.05 25.81
CA SER A 190 6.84 0.49 25.47
C SER A 190 6.92 0.84 23.99
N HIS A 191 7.86 1.71 23.62
CA HIS A 191 8.02 2.19 22.24
C HIS A 191 6.70 2.71 21.63
N GLN A 192 5.95 3.49 22.42
CA GLN A 192 4.63 4.02 22.07
C GLN A 192 4.59 4.70 20.70
N VAL A 193 5.68 5.32 20.25
CA VAL A 193 5.73 5.93 18.91
C VAL A 193 5.66 4.87 17.82
N ALA A 194 6.41 3.76 17.93
CA ALA A 194 6.26 2.62 17.01
C ALA A 194 4.86 1.99 17.10
N GLN A 195 4.37 1.72 18.30
CA GLN A 195 3.08 1.05 18.49
C GLN A 195 1.93 1.89 17.93
N THR A 196 1.94 3.20 18.20
CA THR A 196 0.96 4.13 17.65
C THR A 196 1.04 4.20 16.13
N GLY A 197 2.26 4.18 15.56
CA GLY A 197 2.45 4.12 14.11
C GLY A 197 1.85 2.85 13.49
N LEU A 198 2.07 1.68 14.08
CA LEU A 198 1.48 0.42 13.59
C LEU A 198 -0.05 0.42 13.69
N VAL A 199 -0.61 0.90 14.80
CA VAL A 199 -2.07 0.98 14.99
C VAL A 199 -2.71 1.96 14.01
N LEU A 200 -2.10 3.13 13.79
CA LEU A 200 -2.54 4.06 12.76
C LEU A 200 -2.47 3.45 11.37
N LEU A 201 -1.40 2.72 11.04
CA LEU A 201 -1.33 2.01 9.78
C LEU A 201 -2.49 1.01 9.65
N ALA A 202 -2.86 0.27 10.69
CA ALA A 202 -4.00 -0.65 10.65
C ALA A 202 -5.32 0.10 10.37
N TYR A 203 -5.63 1.15 11.15
CA TYR A 203 -6.81 1.98 10.87
C TYR A 203 -6.85 2.48 9.42
N LEU A 204 -5.76 3.08 8.93
CA LEU A 204 -5.66 3.59 7.57
C LEU A 204 -5.71 2.48 6.51
N GLY A 205 -5.27 1.27 6.86
CA GLY A 205 -5.32 0.06 6.05
C GLY A 205 -6.74 -0.38 5.73
N HIS A 206 -7.62 -0.32 6.73
CA HIS A 206 -9.06 -0.51 6.58
C HIS A 206 -9.79 0.75 6.04
N CYS A 207 -9.06 1.83 5.77
CA CYS A 207 -9.57 3.15 5.39
C CYS A 207 -10.39 3.85 6.48
N GLU A 208 -10.04 3.61 7.75
CA GLU A 208 -10.51 4.43 8.85
C GLU A 208 -9.69 5.72 8.94
N THR A 209 -10.38 6.86 9.02
CA THR A 209 -9.79 8.20 8.95
C THR A 209 -10.38 9.09 10.05
N PRO A 210 -9.91 10.33 10.25
CA PRO A 210 -10.56 11.26 11.19
C PRO A 210 -12.06 11.50 10.95
N LEU A 211 -12.58 11.21 9.74
CA LEU A 211 -14.00 11.32 9.40
C LEU A 211 -14.80 10.03 9.66
N SER A 212 -14.16 8.96 10.13
CA SER A 212 -14.86 7.71 10.42
C SER A 212 -15.81 7.88 11.61
N GLU A 213 -17.06 7.43 11.44
CA GLU A 213 -18.08 7.51 12.49
C GLU A 213 -17.67 6.75 13.76
N GLU A 214 -17.14 5.53 13.62
CA GLU A 214 -16.78 4.70 14.77
C GLU A 214 -15.37 5.00 15.29
N PHE A 215 -14.41 5.25 14.40
CA PHE A 215 -12.98 5.26 14.74
C PHE A 215 -12.31 6.63 14.62
N GLY A 216 -13.04 7.67 14.20
CA GLY A 216 -12.48 8.99 13.86
C GLY A 216 -11.71 9.64 15.01
N ASP A 217 -12.26 9.62 16.23
CA ASP A 217 -11.59 10.16 17.41
C ASP A 217 -10.31 9.40 17.73
N ALA A 218 -10.35 8.06 17.67
CA ALA A 218 -9.18 7.23 17.97
C ALA A 218 -8.04 7.50 16.98
N VAL A 219 -8.37 7.56 15.68
CA VAL A 219 -7.41 7.89 14.61
C VAL A 219 -6.85 9.29 14.82
N THR A 220 -7.71 10.28 15.09
CA THR A 220 -7.30 11.68 15.30
C THR A 220 -6.34 11.80 16.48
N ASN A 221 -6.68 11.20 17.62
CA ASN A 221 -5.84 11.24 18.83
C ASN A 221 -4.48 10.58 18.61
N GLY A 222 -4.45 9.44 17.91
CA GLY A 222 -3.19 8.78 17.53
C GLY A 222 -2.31 9.64 16.63
N MET A 223 -2.91 10.31 15.66
CA MET A 223 -2.20 11.24 14.78
C MET A 223 -1.65 12.43 15.57
N VAL A 224 -2.46 13.04 16.43
CA VAL A 224 -2.05 14.18 17.27
C VAL A 224 -0.87 13.80 18.16
N TYR A 225 -0.91 12.64 18.81
CA TYR A 225 0.21 12.13 19.63
C TYR A 225 1.54 12.10 18.84
N LEU A 226 1.53 11.53 17.63
CA LEU A 226 2.74 11.46 16.79
C LEU A 226 3.18 12.84 16.29
N ILE A 227 2.24 13.72 15.95
CA ILE A 227 2.53 15.09 15.53
C ILE A 227 3.18 15.87 16.68
N GLU A 228 2.63 15.79 17.89
CA GLU A 228 3.19 16.43 19.08
C GLU A 228 4.58 15.88 19.41
N ASN A 229 4.77 14.55 19.29
CA ASN A 229 6.09 13.94 19.43
C ASN A 229 7.08 14.51 18.40
N SER A 230 6.68 14.62 17.14
CA SER A 230 7.48 15.20 16.07
C SER A 230 7.84 16.66 16.35
N VAL A 231 6.85 17.49 16.74
CA VAL A 231 7.07 18.91 17.07
C VAL A 231 8.05 19.05 18.24
N LYS A 232 7.82 18.31 19.33
CA LYS A 232 8.68 18.31 20.52
C LYS A 232 10.12 17.90 20.20
N ASN A 233 10.29 16.95 19.29
CA ASN A 233 11.59 16.37 18.93
C ASN A 233 12.13 16.88 17.60
N LYS A 234 11.63 18.03 17.10
CA LYS A 234 12.08 18.70 15.86
C LYS A 234 12.15 17.77 14.64
N GLY A 235 11.11 16.96 14.44
CA GLY A 235 11.00 16.02 13.33
C GLY A 235 11.35 14.57 13.66
N ARG A 236 12.15 14.35 14.72
CA ARG A 236 12.45 12.99 15.19
C ARG A 236 11.19 12.39 15.83
N LEU A 237 11.05 11.08 15.71
CA LEU A 237 9.90 10.33 16.23
C LEU A 237 10.46 9.23 17.10
N CYS A 238 10.28 9.37 18.41
CA CYS A 238 10.86 8.47 19.40
C CYS A 238 10.11 8.58 20.73
N THR A 239 9.89 7.46 21.41
CA THR A 239 9.41 7.48 22.80
C THR A 239 10.50 7.97 23.74
N ASN A 240 11.71 7.41 23.61
CA ASN A 240 12.86 7.77 24.44
C ASN A 240 14.06 8.15 23.56
N ARG A 241 14.53 9.39 23.68
CA ARG A 241 15.68 9.88 22.91
C ARG A 241 17.01 9.22 23.25
N GLY A 242 17.15 8.67 24.46
CA GLY A 242 18.35 7.97 24.90
C GLY A 242 18.43 6.53 24.39
N ASP A 243 17.32 5.96 23.91
CA ASP A 243 17.29 4.60 23.39
C ASP A 243 17.67 4.59 21.91
N LYS A 244 18.79 3.94 21.55
CA LYS A 244 19.24 3.83 20.16
C LYS A 244 18.31 3.00 19.26
N HIS A 245 17.35 2.25 19.80
CA HIS A 245 16.37 1.50 19.02
C HIS A 245 15.28 2.38 18.40
N TYR A 246 15.21 3.68 18.76
CA TYR A 246 14.21 4.62 18.25
C TYR A 246 14.18 4.76 16.73
N VAL A 247 15.24 4.35 16.03
CA VAL A 247 15.29 4.31 14.56
C VAL A 247 14.14 3.47 13.96
N TYR A 248 13.71 2.40 14.65
CA TYR A 248 12.52 1.64 14.29
C TYR A 248 11.24 2.47 14.48
N GLU A 249 11.11 3.11 15.64
CA GLU A 249 9.97 3.98 15.95
C GLU A 249 9.83 5.09 14.91
N HIS A 250 10.95 5.69 14.52
CA HIS A 250 10.99 6.77 13.54
C HIS A 250 10.48 6.31 12.17
N GLY A 251 11.00 5.20 11.63
CA GLY A 251 10.56 4.70 10.34
C GLY A 251 9.07 4.34 10.32
N ILE A 252 8.61 3.62 11.35
CA ILE A 252 7.21 3.20 11.47
C ILE A 252 6.26 4.41 11.59
N ALA A 253 6.57 5.34 12.49
CA ALA A 253 5.72 6.51 12.72
C ALA A 253 5.74 7.50 11.54
N THR A 254 6.89 7.69 10.87
CA THR A 254 6.98 8.50 9.65
C THR A 254 6.15 7.90 8.53
N TYR A 255 6.16 6.56 8.36
CA TYR A 255 5.28 5.88 7.42
C TYR A 255 3.80 6.17 7.75
N ALA A 256 3.39 5.96 8.99
CA ALA A 256 2.01 6.21 9.43
C ALA A 256 1.56 7.66 9.19
N LEU A 257 2.37 8.65 9.55
CA LEU A 257 2.07 10.07 9.33
C LEU A 257 2.00 10.43 7.84
N ALA A 258 2.89 9.88 7.01
CA ALA A 258 2.85 10.11 5.57
C ALA A 258 1.56 9.54 4.95
N GLU A 259 1.13 8.36 5.38
CA GLU A 259 -0.14 7.77 4.94
C GLU A 259 -1.36 8.56 5.44
N ALA A 260 -1.35 8.99 6.70
CA ALA A 260 -2.40 9.84 7.28
C ALA A 260 -2.51 11.18 6.52
N TYR A 261 -1.38 11.83 6.23
CA TYR A 261 -1.33 13.07 5.45
C TYR A 261 -1.94 12.91 4.06
N MET A 262 -1.68 11.78 3.38
CA MET A 262 -2.31 11.51 2.09
C MET A 262 -3.84 11.49 2.19
N PHE A 263 -4.39 10.79 3.18
CA PHE A 263 -5.84 10.76 3.41
C PHE A 263 -6.38 12.15 3.77
N CYS A 264 -5.80 12.84 4.74
CA CYS A 264 -6.25 14.15 5.16
C CYS A 264 -6.24 15.15 4.00
N ARG A 265 -5.16 15.20 3.22
CA ARG A 265 -5.08 16.07 2.04
C ARG A 265 -6.17 15.78 1.03
N VAL A 266 -6.42 14.49 0.74
CA VAL A 266 -7.43 14.08 -0.24
C VAL A 266 -8.85 14.39 0.25
N LEU A 267 -9.11 14.22 1.55
CA LEU A 267 -10.39 14.49 2.19
C LEU A 267 -10.59 15.97 2.53
N GLY A 268 -9.61 16.83 2.26
CA GLY A 268 -9.69 18.26 2.58
C GLY A 268 -9.56 18.59 4.07
N LEU A 269 -9.02 17.66 4.86
CA LEU A 269 -8.79 17.84 6.28
C LEU A 269 -7.44 18.54 6.52
N ASN A 270 -7.48 19.66 7.22
CA ASN A 270 -6.29 20.36 7.66
C ASN A 270 -6.00 20.03 9.13
N ILE A 271 -5.09 19.10 9.37
CA ILE A 271 -4.58 18.79 10.71
C ILE A 271 -3.32 19.64 10.96
N PRO A 272 -3.30 20.50 11.99
CA PRO A 272 -2.14 21.34 12.29
C PRO A 272 -0.85 20.54 12.41
N ASN A 273 0.25 21.10 11.88
CA ASN A 273 1.60 20.53 11.88
C ASN A 273 1.77 19.17 11.15
N LEU A 274 0.72 18.48 10.70
CA LEU A 274 0.82 17.19 10.04
C LEU A 274 1.75 17.22 8.80
N LYS A 275 1.55 18.19 7.90
CA LYS A 275 2.41 18.37 6.71
C LYS A 275 3.88 18.55 7.11
N GLN A 276 4.14 19.36 8.13
CA GLN A 276 5.49 19.66 8.60
C GLN A 276 6.14 18.45 9.27
N SER A 277 5.38 17.69 10.08
CA SER A 277 5.85 16.45 10.71
C SER A 277 6.23 15.40 9.67
N VAL A 278 5.45 15.25 8.60
CA VAL A 278 5.82 14.36 7.47
C VAL A 278 7.07 14.88 6.76
N GLN A 279 7.14 16.18 6.46
CA GLN A 279 8.29 16.79 5.79
C GLN A 279 9.59 16.52 6.57
N LEU A 280 9.58 16.80 7.87
CA LEU A 280 10.75 16.66 8.73
C LEU A 280 11.10 15.18 8.97
N GLY A 281 10.11 14.32 9.19
CA GLY A 281 10.34 12.90 9.45
C GLY A 281 10.96 12.19 8.24
N VAL A 282 10.41 12.39 7.03
CA VAL A 282 10.97 11.79 5.82
C VAL A 282 12.36 12.38 5.50
N GLN A 283 12.53 13.69 5.65
CA GLN A 283 13.84 14.32 5.40
C GLN A 283 14.89 13.84 6.42
N TRP A 284 14.52 13.59 7.68
CA TRP A 284 15.43 13.03 8.68
C TRP A 284 15.96 11.66 8.25
N ILE A 285 15.10 10.77 7.74
CA ILE A 285 15.53 9.46 7.21
C ILE A 285 16.58 9.63 6.11
N ILE A 286 16.35 10.56 5.17
CA ILE A 286 17.25 10.81 4.05
C ILE A 286 18.58 11.38 4.53
N ASP A 287 18.54 12.40 5.38
CA ASP A 287 19.72 13.13 5.84
C ASP A 287 20.60 12.29 6.78
N ASN A 288 20.07 11.22 7.37
CA ASN A 288 20.79 10.33 8.28
C ASN A 288 20.95 8.90 7.73
N GLN A 289 21.05 8.75 6.40
CA GLN A 289 21.42 7.49 5.77
C GLN A 289 22.94 7.27 5.86
N ASN A 290 23.37 6.09 6.28
CA ASN A 290 24.79 5.77 6.43
C ASN A 290 25.50 5.71 5.08
N SER A 291 26.84 5.79 5.08
CA SER A 291 27.67 5.65 3.88
C SER A 291 27.43 4.32 3.14
N SER A 292 27.10 3.25 3.86
CA SER A 292 26.74 1.94 3.30
C SER A 292 25.44 1.92 2.48
N GLY A 293 24.61 2.97 2.62
CA GLY A 293 23.25 3.03 2.07
C GLY A 293 22.17 2.47 3.00
N GLY A 294 22.54 1.76 4.06
CA GLY A 294 21.60 1.31 5.09
C GLY A 294 21.43 2.33 6.23
N TRP A 295 20.74 1.89 7.29
CA TRP A 295 20.61 2.62 8.55
C TRP A 295 20.92 1.71 9.73
N GLU A 296 21.37 2.30 10.83
CA GLU A 296 21.75 1.59 12.04
C GLU A 296 21.07 2.14 13.30
N TYR A 297 21.17 1.43 14.43
CA TYR A 297 20.75 1.91 15.74
C TYR A 297 21.32 3.31 16.01
N GLY A 298 20.46 4.19 16.49
CA GLY A 298 20.82 5.57 16.78
C GLY A 298 20.73 6.53 15.60
N PHE A 299 20.61 6.01 14.36
CA PHE A 299 21.06 6.70 13.14
C PHE A 299 22.57 6.97 13.13
N ASP A 300 23.35 6.12 13.81
CA ASP A 300 24.80 6.28 13.90
C ASP A 300 25.50 5.73 12.64
N GLU A 301 26.63 6.32 12.25
CA GLU A 301 27.58 5.78 11.26
C GLU A 301 28.40 4.62 11.87
N GLY A 302 27.69 3.60 12.36
CA GLY A 302 28.26 2.48 13.11
C GLY A 302 29.11 1.54 12.25
N SER A 303 29.92 0.71 12.92
CA SER A 303 30.82 -0.25 12.27
C SER A 303 30.12 -1.44 11.62
N ARG A 304 28.83 -1.69 11.92
CA ARG A 304 28.07 -2.79 11.29
C ARG A 304 27.68 -2.46 9.84
N GLY A 305 27.72 -1.18 9.48
CA GLY A 305 27.38 -0.73 8.13
C GLY A 305 25.88 -0.85 7.84
N GLY A 306 25.02 -0.89 8.87
CA GLY A 306 23.56 -0.91 8.72
C GLY A 306 22.86 -2.20 9.19
N ASP A 307 21.54 -2.18 9.09
CA ASP A 307 20.62 -3.22 9.56
C ASP A 307 19.49 -3.41 8.53
N MET A 308 19.31 -4.64 8.05
CA MET A 308 18.31 -4.97 7.03
C MET A 308 16.87 -4.68 7.47
N SER A 309 16.52 -4.99 8.71
CA SER A 309 15.19 -4.74 9.28
C SER A 309 14.89 -3.25 9.48
N ILE A 310 15.88 -2.46 9.92
CA ILE A 310 15.75 -1.00 10.00
C ILE A 310 15.58 -0.43 8.60
N THR A 311 16.44 -0.84 7.66
CA THR A 311 16.41 -0.36 6.27
C THR A 311 15.05 -0.63 5.61
N ALA A 312 14.43 -1.78 5.87
CA ALA A 312 13.10 -2.10 5.34
C ALA A 312 11.99 -1.16 5.86
N TRP A 313 12.05 -0.72 7.12
CA TRP A 313 11.11 0.27 7.63
C TRP A 313 11.34 1.66 7.04
N GLN A 314 12.60 2.06 6.89
CA GLN A 314 12.93 3.34 6.26
C GLN A 314 12.48 3.36 4.79
N LEU A 315 12.70 2.28 4.03
CA LEU A 315 12.25 2.18 2.64
C LEU A 315 10.71 2.24 2.49
N GLN A 316 9.96 1.70 3.45
CA GLN A 316 8.49 1.85 3.47
C GLN A 316 8.09 3.30 3.76
N ALA A 317 8.75 3.96 4.71
CA ALA A 317 8.51 5.38 5.01
C ALA A 317 8.86 6.28 3.83
N LEU A 318 9.99 6.05 3.14
CA LEU A 318 10.40 6.79 1.95
C LEU A 318 9.42 6.59 0.78
N LYS A 319 8.88 5.38 0.61
CA LYS A 319 7.81 5.10 -0.36
C LYS A 319 6.54 5.91 -0.04
N ALA A 320 6.12 5.92 1.23
CA ALA A 320 4.97 6.72 1.64
C ALA A 320 5.23 8.23 1.48
N GLY A 321 6.46 8.68 1.79
CA GLY A 321 6.95 10.03 1.53
C GLY A 321 6.83 10.41 0.05
N TYR A 322 7.28 9.55 -0.87
CA TYR A 322 7.12 9.77 -2.31
C TYR A 322 5.64 9.95 -2.71
N HIS A 323 4.74 9.11 -2.18
CA HIS A 323 3.31 9.20 -2.49
C HIS A 323 2.59 10.39 -1.83
N SER A 324 3.17 10.97 -0.77
CA SER A 324 2.65 12.19 -0.14
C SER A 324 2.60 13.38 -1.10
N ARG A 325 3.41 13.36 -2.18
CA ARG A 325 3.64 14.47 -3.13
C ARG A 325 4.26 15.71 -2.49
N LEU A 326 4.87 15.57 -1.32
CA LEU A 326 5.81 16.57 -0.80
C LEU A 326 7.17 16.41 -1.50
N GLU A 327 7.93 17.50 -1.56
CA GLU A 327 9.26 17.50 -2.17
C GLU A 327 10.32 17.20 -1.12
N PHE A 328 11.24 16.31 -1.47
CA PHE A 328 12.31 15.84 -0.58
C PHE A 328 13.63 15.87 -1.32
N ARG A 329 14.67 16.39 -0.68
CA ARG A 329 16.01 16.41 -1.27
C ARG A 329 16.57 15.00 -1.30
N ASN A 330 17.23 14.63 -2.39
CA ASN A 330 17.97 13.36 -2.55
C ASN A 330 17.14 12.07 -2.33
N LEU A 331 15.81 12.13 -2.37
CA LEU A 331 14.94 10.99 -2.09
C LEU A 331 15.23 9.78 -3.00
N ARG A 332 15.34 10.00 -4.32
CA ARG A 332 15.58 8.92 -5.30
C ARG A 332 16.95 8.28 -5.10
N GLU A 333 17.97 9.09 -4.83
CA GLU A 333 19.34 8.61 -4.56
C GLU A 333 19.38 7.79 -3.27
N CYS A 334 18.77 8.29 -2.19
CA CYS A 334 18.65 7.60 -0.92
C CYS A 334 18.00 6.21 -1.09
N ILE A 335 16.87 6.14 -1.80
CA ILE A 335 16.20 4.86 -2.10
C ILE A 335 17.12 3.94 -2.93
N SER A 336 17.81 4.47 -3.93
CA SER A 336 18.72 3.66 -4.77
C SER A 336 19.84 3.04 -3.93
N ARG A 337 20.51 3.84 -3.08
CA ARG A 337 21.58 3.37 -2.19
C ARG A 337 21.09 2.33 -1.18
N ALA A 338 19.89 2.52 -0.64
CA ALA A 338 19.25 1.57 0.26
C ALA A 338 18.95 0.23 -0.42
N LEU A 339 18.48 0.23 -1.67
CA LEU A 339 18.26 -1.00 -2.43
C LEU A 339 19.58 -1.74 -2.74
N THR A 340 20.65 -1.00 -3.06
CA THR A 340 21.99 -1.59 -3.20
C THR A 340 22.47 -2.23 -1.89
N TYR A 341 22.24 -1.56 -0.75
CA TYR A 341 22.52 -2.13 0.57
C TYR A 341 21.75 -3.44 0.80
N CYS A 342 20.45 -3.45 0.51
CA CYS A 342 19.58 -4.63 0.63
C CYS A 342 20.07 -5.79 -0.26
N GLU A 343 20.45 -5.51 -1.51
CA GLU A 343 20.99 -6.52 -2.43
C GLU A 343 22.23 -7.20 -1.86
N GLY A 344 23.12 -6.42 -1.24
CA GLY A 344 24.31 -6.92 -0.54
C GLY A 344 24.02 -7.76 0.72
N ARG A 345 22.76 -7.84 1.18
CA ARG A 345 22.32 -8.73 2.27
C ARG A 345 21.67 -10.02 1.76
N GLN A 346 21.45 -10.17 0.45
CA GLN A 346 20.90 -11.40 -0.11
C GLN A 346 21.98 -12.47 -0.29
N ASN A 347 21.71 -13.69 0.13
CA ASN A 347 22.60 -14.83 -0.12
C ASN A 347 22.32 -15.49 -1.48
N SER A 348 23.16 -16.46 -1.86
CA SER A 348 23.02 -17.22 -3.10
C SER A 348 21.72 -18.03 -3.20
N ASN A 349 21.16 -18.45 -2.06
CA ASN A 349 19.91 -19.21 -1.98
C ASN A 349 18.65 -18.32 -2.00
N GLY A 350 18.81 -16.99 -2.06
CA GLY A 350 17.74 -15.99 -2.13
C GLY A 350 17.28 -15.40 -0.80
N GLY A 351 17.72 -15.94 0.34
CA GLY A 351 17.39 -15.42 1.67
C GLY A 351 18.13 -14.12 1.99
N PHE A 352 17.51 -13.23 2.78
CA PHE A 352 18.13 -11.98 3.20
C PHE A 352 18.54 -12.03 4.67
N GLY A 353 19.83 -11.78 4.92
CA GLY A 353 20.39 -11.75 6.27
C GLY A 353 20.25 -10.38 6.96
N TYR A 354 20.80 -10.26 8.16
CA TYR A 354 20.64 -9.07 9.02
C TYR A 354 21.65 -7.96 8.72
N THR A 355 22.92 -8.18 9.07
CA THR A 355 24.04 -7.27 8.75
C THR A 355 24.91 -7.82 7.63
N GLY A 356 24.68 -9.06 7.19
CA GLY A 356 25.41 -9.76 6.14
C GLY A 356 24.51 -10.73 5.39
N THR A 357 25.10 -11.62 4.61
CA THR A 357 24.36 -12.65 3.84
C THR A 357 24.09 -13.93 4.66
N SER A 358 24.47 -13.95 5.93
CA SER A 358 24.24 -15.08 6.84
C SER A 358 22.83 -15.02 7.46
N PRO A 359 22.22 -16.19 7.74
CA PRO A 359 20.89 -16.25 8.36
C PRO A 359 20.89 -15.71 9.78
N VAL A 360 19.72 -15.28 10.24
CA VAL A 360 19.53 -14.81 11.61
C VAL A 360 19.10 -15.98 12.48
N GLY A 361 20.06 -16.66 13.09
CA GLY A 361 19.82 -17.78 14.02
C GLY A 361 19.26 -19.04 13.35
N GLY A 362 19.64 -20.22 13.87
CA GLY A 362 19.06 -21.52 13.48
C GLY A 362 19.11 -21.87 11.98
N GLY A 363 19.93 -21.18 11.17
CA GLY A 363 19.98 -21.35 9.71
C GLY A 363 18.83 -20.71 8.92
N HIS A 364 17.92 -19.96 9.57
CA HIS A 364 16.73 -19.38 8.95
C HIS A 364 16.88 -17.88 8.62
N PHE A 365 16.38 -17.46 7.45
CA PHE A 365 16.41 -16.07 7.00
C PHE A 365 15.10 -15.33 7.27
N THR A 366 14.88 -14.93 8.52
CA THR A 366 13.66 -14.24 8.99
C THR A 366 13.40 -12.88 8.33
N LEU A 367 14.42 -12.28 7.69
CA LEU A 367 14.32 -10.97 7.02
C LEU A 367 14.10 -11.08 5.51
N THR A 368 13.91 -12.29 4.98
CA THR A 368 13.69 -12.50 3.54
C THR A 368 12.45 -11.75 3.04
N GLY A 369 11.33 -11.82 3.77
CA GLY A 369 10.13 -11.06 3.42
C GLY A 369 10.41 -9.56 3.33
N ALA A 370 11.20 -9.01 4.26
CA ALA A 370 11.53 -7.59 4.30
C ALA A 370 12.34 -7.17 3.07
N GLY A 371 13.36 -7.95 2.70
CA GLY A 371 14.15 -7.71 1.48
C GLY A 371 13.34 -7.82 0.20
N VAL A 372 12.53 -8.88 0.06
CA VAL A 372 11.63 -9.03 -1.09
C VAL A 372 10.70 -7.83 -1.22
N LEU A 373 10.08 -7.41 -0.12
CA LEU A 373 9.14 -6.29 -0.14
C LEU A 373 9.82 -4.98 -0.55
N CYS A 374 11.05 -4.73 -0.11
CA CYS A 374 11.83 -3.56 -0.54
C CYS A 374 11.96 -3.50 -2.07
N PHE A 375 12.35 -4.60 -2.71
CA PHE A 375 12.46 -4.64 -4.17
C PHE A 375 11.10 -4.57 -4.86
N GLN A 376 10.10 -5.30 -4.38
CA GLN A 376 8.76 -5.25 -4.97
C GLN A 376 8.17 -3.84 -4.95
N GLN A 377 8.34 -3.11 -3.85
CA GLN A 377 7.76 -1.78 -3.67
C GLN A 377 8.45 -0.68 -4.48
N HIS A 378 9.72 -0.86 -4.86
CA HIS A 378 10.52 0.19 -5.52
C HIS A 378 11.00 -0.17 -6.93
N LYS A 379 11.03 -1.46 -7.29
CA LYS A 379 11.51 -2.00 -8.57
C LYS A 379 10.55 -3.00 -9.22
N GLY A 380 9.45 -3.37 -8.55
CA GLY A 380 8.47 -4.32 -9.04
C GLY A 380 8.82 -5.78 -8.72
N THR A 381 7.82 -6.66 -8.89
CA THR A 381 7.89 -8.09 -8.54
C THR A 381 8.84 -8.90 -9.42
N ASN A 382 9.12 -8.40 -10.63
CA ASN A 382 10.05 -8.99 -11.59
C ASN A 382 11.52 -8.63 -11.34
N HIS A 383 11.86 -7.95 -10.24
CA HIS A 383 13.26 -7.76 -9.89
C HIS A 383 13.90 -9.11 -9.50
N GLN A 384 15.15 -9.38 -9.92
CA GLN A 384 15.81 -10.66 -9.67
C GLN A 384 15.88 -10.98 -8.17
N ALA A 385 16.25 -10.00 -7.35
CA ALA A 385 16.33 -10.15 -5.90
C ALA A 385 14.97 -10.49 -5.27
N ALA A 386 13.87 -9.91 -5.78
CA ALA A 386 12.51 -10.21 -5.32
C ALA A 386 12.12 -11.65 -5.67
N ARG A 387 12.38 -12.12 -6.90
CA ARG A 387 12.08 -13.49 -7.32
C ARG A 387 12.85 -14.53 -6.50
N LYS A 388 14.16 -14.36 -6.36
CA LYS A 388 14.99 -15.28 -5.56
C LYS A 388 14.53 -15.36 -4.10
N GLY A 389 14.15 -14.22 -3.51
CA GLY A 389 13.63 -14.22 -2.15
C GLY A 389 12.24 -14.84 -2.04
N MET A 390 11.37 -14.71 -3.05
CA MET A 390 10.10 -15.44 -3.09
C MET A 390 10.31 -16.95 -3.21
N ASP A 391 11.26 -17.40 -4.03
CA ASP A 391 11.62 -18.82 -4.11
C ASP A 391 12.10 -19.37 -2.76
N TYR A 392 12.85 -18.57 -2.00
CA TYR A 392 13.27 -18.91 -0.64
C TYR A 392 12.04 -19.00 0.29
N ILE A 393 11.15 -18.00 0.27
CA ILE A 393 9.93 -17.96 1.08
C ILE A 393 9.06 -19.20 0.80
N ASP A 394 8.85 -19.56 -0.46
CA ASP A 394 7.99 -20.69 -0.85
C ASP A 394 8.50 -22.03 -0.29
N ARG A 395 9.82 -22.20 -0.16
CA ARG A 395 10.46 -23.40 0.38
C ARG A 395 10.53 -23.43 1.91
N HIS A 396 10.65 -22.26 2.54
CA HIS A 396 11.07 -22.17 3.95
C HIS A 396 10.01 -21.59 4.90
N ALA A 397 9.03 -20.83 4.41
CA ALA A 397 8.03 -20.19 5.26
C ALA A 397 7.16 -21.23 6.00
N ARG A 398 7.20 -21.14 7.34
CA ARG A 398 6.42 -21.96 8.27
C ARG A 398 5.73 -21.03 9.26
N ILE A 399 4.40 -21.08 9.29
CA ILE A 399 3.59 -20.30 10.21
C ILE A 399 2.59 -21.23 10.91
N ASN A 400 2.57 -21.18 12.24
CA ASN A 400 1.53 -21.80 13.04
C ASN A 400 1.32 -21.01 14.34
N TYR A 401 0.19 -20.35 14.48
CA TYR A 401 -0.14 -19.51 15.64
C TYR A 401 -0.44 -20.33 16.92
N GLN A 402 -0.76 -21.62 16.77
CA GLN A 402 -1.12 -22.51 17.87
C GLN A 402 0.11 -23.16 18.51
N SER A 403 0.95 -23.82 17.71
CA SER A 403 2.10 -24.59 18.17
C SER A 403 3.46 -24.00 17.80
N GLY A 404 3.50 -23.00 16.91
CA GLY A 404 4.72 -22.40 16.42
C GLY A 404 5.38 -23.19 15.28
N PRO A 405 6.40 -22.61 14.63
CA PRO A 405 6.89 -21.24 14.82
C PRO A 405 5.91 -20.19 14.25
N CYS A 406 5.85 -19.00 14.88
CA CYS A 406 5.06 -17.88 14.35
C CYS A 406 5.70 -16.54 14.76
N ASN A 407 6.69 -16.11 13.99
CA ASN A 407 7.29 -14.79 14.11
C ASN A 407 6.42 -13.78 13.32
N LEU A 408 5.59 -13.02 14.01
CA LEU A 408 4.65 -12.08 13.34
C LEU A 408 5.38 -10.98 12.59
N TYR A 409 6.56 -10.57 13.04
CA TYR A 409 7.34 -9.55 12.35
C TYR A 409 7.79 -10.04 10.98
N GLU A 410 8.27 -11.29 10.91
CA GLU A 410 8.58 -11.93 9.63
C GLU A 410 7.33 -12.03 8.75
N HIS A 411 6.24 -12.58 9.29
CA HIS A 411 5.04 -12.85 8.51
C HIS A 411 4.25 -11.59 8.10
N TYR A 412 4.44 -10.48 8.80
CA TYR A 412 4.01 -9.15 8.33
C TYR A 412 4.63 -8.82 6.98
N TYR A 413 5.92 -9.07 6.79
CA TYR A 413 6.56 -8.85 5.49
C TYR A 413 6.25 -9.96 4.49
N VAL A 414 6.26 -11.23 4.92
CA VAL A 414 6.02 -12.37 4.02
C VAL A 414 4.60 -12.33 3.43
N SER A 415 3.58 -11.98 4.23
CA SER A 415 2.20 -11.85 3.73
C SER A 415 2.07 -10.79 2.62
N GLN A 416 2.71 -9.63 2.80
CA GLN A 416 2.77 -8.59 1.78
C GLN A 416 3.56 -9.05 0.54
N ALA A 417 4.72 -9.68 0.75
CA ALA A 417 5.56 -10.17 -0.33
C ALA A 417 4.84 -11.22 -1.19
N ALA A 418 4.18 -12.17 -0.53
CA ALA A 418 3.44 -13.25 -1.17
C ALA A 418 2.24 -12.73 -1.95
N ILE A 419 1.40 -11.84 -1.40
CA ILE A 419 0.24 -11.33 -2.14
C ILE A 419 0.65 -10.42 -3.30
N ASN A 420 1.72 -9.64 -3.15
CA ASN A 420 2.25 -8.82 -4.23
C ASN A 420 2.77 -9.68 -5.38
N HIS A 421 3.43 -10.80 -5.06
CA HIS A 421 3.86 -11.78 -6.05
C HIS A 421 2.66 -12.47 -6.72
N GLY A 422 1.62 -12.78 -5.94
CA GLY A 422 0.41 -13.42 -6.41
C GLY A 422 0.62 -14.88 -6.82
N GLY A 423 -0.28 -15.39 -7.66
CA GLY A 423 -0.19 -16.73 -8.25
C GLY A 423 -0.09 -17.85 -7.20
N GLN A 424 0.65 -18.90 -7.54
CA GLN A 424 0.80 -20.09 -6.70
C GLN A 424 1.51 -19.82 -5.37
N SER A 425 2.47 -18.89 -5.34
CA SER A 425 3.17 -18.51 -4.11
C SER A 425 2.20 -17.91 -3.09
N TRP A 426 1.31 -17.00 -3.54
CA TRP A 426 0.24 -16.48 -2.69
C TRP A 426 -0.71 -17.57 -2.21
N LEU A 427 -1.22 -18.40 -3.11
CA LEU A 427 -2.19 -19.45 -2.75
C LEU A 427 -1.64 -20.41 -1.70
N LYS A 428 -0.39 -20.88 -1.88
CA LYS A 428 0.29 -21.79 -0.94
C LYS A 428 0.59 -21.13 0.40
N TYR A 429 0.99 -19.86 0.39
CA TYR A 429 1.22 -19.13 1.63
C TYR A 429 -0.10 -18.90 2.37
N ASN A 430 -1.13 -18.44 1.66
CA ASN A 430 -2.43 -18.11 2.20
C ASN A 430 -3.11 -19.29 2.90
N ASP A 431 -2.98 -20.48 2.32
CA ASP A 431 -3.48 -21.75 2.90
C ASP A 431 -2.88 -22.04 4.30
N LYS A 432 -1.59 -21.71 4.49
CA LYS A 432 -0.93 -21.84 5.80
C LYS A 432 -1.27 -20.70 6.75
N PHE A 433 -1.45 -19.51 6.20
CA PHE A 433 -1.49 -18.23 6.91
C PHE A 433 -2.87 -17.89 7.49
N ARG A 434 -3.94 -17.99 6.68
CA ARG A 434 -5.24 -17.39 7.00
C ARG A 434 -5.84 -17.95 8.29
N ASP A 435 -6.05 -19.27 8.30
CA ASP A 435 -6.79 -19.93 9.39
C ASP A 435 -5.95 -20.02 10.66
N THR A 436 -4.63 -20.20 10.51
CA THR A 436 -3.74 -20.18 11.67
C THR A 436 -3.71 -18.81 12.32
N LEU A 437 -3.64 -17.71 11.54
CA LEU A 437 -3.66 -16.36 12.10
C LEU A 437 -4.99 -16.08 12.81
N LEU A 438 -6.13 -16.41 12.17
CA LEU A 438 -7.46 -16.23 12.77
C LEU A 438 -7.60 -16.97 14.11
N SER A 439 -7.01 -18.16 14.24
CA SER A 439 -7.02 -18.91 15.50
C SER A 439 -6.26 -18.24 16.66
N GLY A 440 -5.48 -17.19 16.38
CA GLY A 440 -4.80 -16.37 17.37
C GLY A 440 -5.67 -15.28 18.00
N GLN A 441 -6.80 -14.92 17.37
CA GLN A 441 -7.65 -13.85 17.86
C GLN A 441 -8.43 -14.27 19.12
N GLN A 442 -8.54 -13.35 20.07
CA GLN A 442 -9.29 -13.50 21.31
C GLN A 442 -10.69 -12.88 21.19
N PRO A 443 -11.65 -13.26 22.06
CA PRO A 443 -13.04 -12.79 21.97
C PRO A 443 -13.24 -11.27 22.06
N ASP A 444 -12.31 -10.54 22.66
CA ASP A 444 -12.33 -9.07 22.78
C ASP A 444 -11.71 -8.35 21.55
N GLY A 445 -11.15 -9.11 20.60
CA GLY A 445 -10.62 -8.64 19.33
C GLY A 445 -9.09 -8.61 19.22
N HIS A 446 -8.35 -8.72 20.32
CA HIS A 446 -6.88 -8.72 20.27
C HIS A 446 -6.31 -10.06 19.83
N PHE A 447 -5.06 -10.07 19.39
CA PHE A 447 -4.34 -11.31 19.08
C PHE A 447 -3.38 -11.66 20.22
N ARG A 448 -3.48 -12.90 20.73
CA ARG A 448 -2.58 -13.37 21.80
C ARG A 448 -1.14 -13.46 21.30
N SER A 449 -0.15 -13.45 22.20
CA SER A 449 1.23 -13.72 21.80
C SER A 449 1.35 -15.15 21.23
N PRO A 450 1.89 -15.34 20.02
CA PRO A 450 2.12 -16.67 19.48
C PRO A 450 3.33 -17.36 20.15
N PRO A 451 3.42 -18.70 20.08
CA PRO A 451 4.64 -19.42 20.44
C PRO A 451 5.79 -19.00 19.51
N SER A 452 6.82 -18.36 20.10
CA SER A 452 7.95 -17.75 19.39
C SER A 452 7.60 -16.51 18.55
N PRO A 453 7.17 -15.39 19.19
CA PRO A 453 6.69 -14.19 18.50
C PRO A 453 7.77 -13.40 17.75
N GLY A 454 9.05 -13.80 17.87
CA GLY A 454 10.19 -13.05 17.39
C GLY A 454 10.73 -12.05 18.43
N PRO A 455 11.75 -11.26 18.07
CA PRO A 455 12.48 -10.42 19.02
C PRO A 455 11.76 -9.09 19.37
N GLY A 456 10.82 -8.62 18.54
CA GLY A 456 10.15 -7.33 18.72
C GLY A 456 9.02 -7.39 19.72
N SER A 457 9.00 -6.47 20.72
CA SER A 457 7.94 -6.24 21.71
C SER A 457 7.09 -7.47 22.08
N LYS A 458 7.74 -8.62 22.31
CA LYS A 458 7.15 -9.97 22.38
C LYS A 458 6.07 -10.20 23.43
N ASN A 459 5.91 -9.23 24.33
CA ASN A 459 4.94 -9.25 25.43
C ASN A 459 3.89 -8.14 25.30
N ASP A 460 3.94 -7.29 24.26
CA ASP A 460 2.98 -6.21 24.07
C ASP A 460 1.81 -6.70 23.18
N PRO A 461 0.58 -6.80 23.72
CA PRO A 461 -0.58 -7.23 22.94
C PRO A 461 -0.93 -6.26 21.80
N VAL A 462 -0.58 -4.97 21.92
CA VAL A 462 -0.78 -3.99 20.84
C VAL A 462 0.08 -4.37 19.64
N TYR A 463 1.33 -4.75 19.87
CA TYR A 463 2.26 -5.13 18.81
C TYR A 463 1.77 -6.34 18.02
N HIS A 464 1.40 -7.44 18.72
CA HIS A 464 0.91 -8.64 18.05
C HIS A 464 -0.39 -8.38 17.30
N THR A 465 -1.33 -7.67 17.93
CA THR A 465 -2.62 -7.32 17.33
C THR A 465 -2.40 -6.46 16.09
N ALA A 466 -1.51 -5.47 16.13
CA ALA A 466 -1.26 -4.59 14.99
C ALA A 466 -0.63 -5.35 13.82
N LEU A 467 0.38 -6.19 14.06
CA LEU A 467 0.98 -6.99 12.98
C LEU A 467 -0.02 -7.99 12.39
N ALA A 468 -0.78 -8.70 13.22
CA ALA A 468 -1.80 -9.63 12.75
C ALA A 468 -2.89 -8.91 11.93
N THR A 469 -3.34 -7.74 12.37
CA THR A 469 -4.33 -6.92 11.65
C THR A 469 -3.78 -6.47 10.29
N LEU A 470 -2.55 -5.95 10.26
CA LEU A 470 -1.88 -5.55 9.02
C LEU A 470 -1.68 -6.73 8.06
N MET A 471 -1.41 -7.93 8.58
CA MET A 471 -1.33 -9.15 7.79
C MET A 471 -2.68 -9.53 7.18
N LEU A 472 -3.80 -9.37 7.88
CA LEU A 472 -5.14 -9.60 7.33
C LEU A 472 -5.53 -8.51 6.32
N GLU A 473 -5.06 -7.28 6.48
CA GLU A 473 -5.37 -6.19 5.54
C GLU A 473 -4.76 -6.38 4.15
N VAL A 474 -3.74 -7.24 4.00
CA VAL A 474 -3.04 -7.42 2.72
C VAL A 474 -3.98 -7.77 1.57
N TYR A 475 -5.09 -8.47 1.86
CA TYR A 475 -6.11 -8.86 0.87
C TYR A 475 -6.69 -7.68 0.07
N TYR A 476 -6.74 -6.48 0.65
CA TYR A 476 -7.34 -5.30 0.03
C TYR A 476 -6.48 -4.04 0.10
N ARG A 477 -5.47 -4.00 0.98
CA ARG A 477 -4.62 -2.82 1.21
C ARG A 477 -3.73 -2.51 0.01
N PHE A 478 -3.20 -3.54 -0.65
CA PHE A 478 -2.30 -3.39 -1.78
C PHE A 478 -2.98 -3.94 -3.04
N LEU A 479 -2.85 -3.25 -4.17
CA LEU A 479 -3.30 -3.80 -5.44
C LEU A 479 -2.28 -4.87 -5.89
N PRO A 480 -2.72 -6.10 -6.23
CA PRO A 480 -1.84 -7.11 -6.81
C PRO A 480 -1.15 -6.54 -8.06
N GLY A 481 0.17 -6.75 -8.18
CA GLY A 481 0.96 -6.27 -9.32
C GLY A 481 1.30 -4.77 -9.31
N THR A 482 0.80 -3.96 -8.37
CA THR A 482 1.22 -2.54 -8.27
C THR A 482 2.46 -2.36 -7.43
N GLY A 483 3.48 -3.19 -7.67
CA GLY A 483 4.85 -2.81 -7.33
C GLY A 483 5.15 -1.55 -8.14
N PHE A 484 4.82 -0.39 -7.59
CA PHE A 484 5.03 0.90 -8.24
C PHE A 484 6.53 1.14 -8.27
N GLY A 485 7.18 0.64 -9.32
CA GLY A 485 8.55 1.02 -9.67
C GLY A 485 8.63 2.55 -9.75
N LEU A 486 9.68 3.10 -9.12
CA LEU A 486 10.00 4.54 -9.16
C LEU A 486 10.55 5.01 -10.51
#